data_AF-A0A1X0U945-F1
#
_entry.id   AF-A0A1X0U945-F1
#
_cell.length_a   1.000
_cell.length_b   1.000
_cell.length_c   1.000
_cell.angle_alpha   90.00
_cell.angle_beta   90.00
_cell.angle_gamma   90.00
#
_symmetry.space_group_name_H-M   'P 1'
#
loop_
_entity.id
_entity.type
_entity.pdbx_description
1 polymer ?
#
loop_
_entity_poly.entity_id
_entity_poly.type
_entity_poly.pdbx_seq_one_letter_code
_entity_poly.pdbx_strand_id
1 'polypeptide(L)'
;MTAPDRPRPTVAYIGTSGSQKVSGVQNESEAQIKAAGRAEADAAMGSARGNMITNLFGGLIGGIAQLISMLFAGIFGGGGGLVDLIGGFLGVKNKVNQVADVELPRIDNRIDELAGGVTQFTYGTPGTFTKPAGATRIAVSLVGGAAGGARWRNNPVGGGSGGWTRWYEFLADEVPGSVAIGVGSGGGGATSDDTLGGNGTGSSFGSLLTVGGGKCTTAGPVCGYGTELYYNGSGGRGGNNDGPATNGGNGPFSSGGVVGAGNGAQGGDGISPDAGLIGPGSGGAGGSAKGGTGNGGRGGHGGYPGGGAGAGGNYTTLGTVGNGGNGAPGLVVVRVYFN
;
A
#
# COMPACT_ATOMS: atom_id res chain seq x y z
N MET A 1 -2.96 22.40 -73.49
CA MET A 1 -3.60 21.06 -73.47
C MET A 1 -4.13 20.84 -72.07
N THR A 2 -5.43 21.05 -71.88
CA THR A 2 -6.15 20.92 -70.61
C THR A 2 -6.62 19.48 -70.43
N ALA A 3 -6.31 18.87 -69.28
CA ALA A 3 -6.75 17.52 -68.94
C ALA A 3 -8.27 17.47 -68.70
N PRO A 4 -8.98 16.42 -69.12
CA PRO A 4 -10.42 16.32 -68.95
C PRO A 4 -10.78 16.04 -67.48
N ASP A 5 -11.69 16.86 -66.97
CA ASP A 5 -12.24 16.77 -65.62
C ASP A 5 -13.09 15.50 -65.50
N ARG A 6 -12.62 14.51 -64.74
CA ARG A 6 -13.37 13.27 -64.51
C ARG A 6 -14.17 13.39 -63.22
N PRO A 7 -15.45 12.99 -63.21
CA PRO A 7 -16.28 13.05 -62.02
C PRO A 7 -15.71 12.15 -60.92
N ARG A 8 -15.50 12.73 -59.73
CA ARG A 8 -15.07 12.00 -58.54
C ARG A 8 -16.23 11.13 -58.05
N PRO A 9 -16.03 9.82 -57.83
CA PRO A 9 -17.07 8.97 -57.28
C PRO A 9 -17.32 9.34 -55.81
N THR A 10 -18.58 9.66 -55.48
CA THR A 10 -19.03 10.14 -54.16
C THR A 10 -19.35 9.02 -53.17
N VAL A 11 -19.15 7.75 -53.54
CA VAL A 11 -19.51 6.59 -52.72
C VAL A 11 -18.36 5.57 -52.70
N ALA A 12 -17.91 5.23 -51.49
CA ALA A 12 -16.93 4.18 -51.25
C ALA A 12 -17.65 2.83 -51.14
N TYR A 13 -17.39 1.92 -52.09
CA TYR A 13 -17.84 0.54 -52.00
C TYR A 13 -16.83 -0.28 -51.21
N ILE A 14 -17.24 -0.84 -50.07
CA ILE A 14 -16.48 -1.85 -49.33
C ILE A 14 -17.07 -3.21 -49.69
N GLY A 15 -16.34 -4.00 -50.48
CA GLY A 15 -16.68 -5.39 -50.77
C GLY A 15 -15.54 -6.31 -50.35
N THR A 16 -15.82 -7.27 -49.49
CA THR A 16 -14.91 -8.39 -49.20
C THR A 16 -14.96 -9.41 -50.33
N SER A 17 -13.80 -9.73 -50.92
CA SER A 17 -13.70 -10.70 -52.01
C SER A 17 -13.92 -12.13 -51.53
N GLY A 18 -15.01 -12.75 -51.99
CA GLY A 18 -15.29 -14.18 -51.87
C GLY A 18 -16.15 -14.64 -53.06
N SER A 19 -15.94 -15.87 -53.51
CA SER A 19 -16.42 -16.43 -54.79
C SER A 19 -17.93 -16.75 -54.85
N GLN A 20 -18.79 -15.96 -54.21
CA GLN A 20 -20.24 -16.10 -54.34
C GLN A 20 -20.89 -14.76 -54.68
N LYS A 21 -21.83 -14.81 -55.62
CA LYS A 21 -22.59 -13.68 -56.16
C LYS A 21 -23.06 -12.74 -55.05
N VAL A 22 -22.59 -11.49 -55.07
CA VAL A 22 -23.12 -10.43 -54.21
C VAL A 22 -24.51 -10.06 -54.73
N SER A 23 -25.54 -10.63 -54.10
CA SER A 23 -26.93 -10.21 -54.26
C SER A 23 -27.34 -9.49 -52.99
N GLY A 24 -27.77 -8.24 -53.12
CA GLY A 24 -28.32 -7.45 -52.00
C GLY A 24 -27.40 -6.33 -51.50
N VAL A 25 -26.83 -5.51 -52.39
CA VAL A 25 -26.25 -4.24 -51.95
C VAL A 25 -27.39 -3.28 -51.61
N GLN A 26 -27.67 -3.14 -50.32
CA GLN A 26 -28.56 -2.08 -49.84
C GLN A 26 -27.77 -0.77 -49.79
N ASN A 27 -28.29 0.26 -50.48
CA ASN A 27 -27.76 1.61 -50.40
C ASN A 27 -28.06 2.16 -49.01
N GLU A 28 -27.13 2.01 -48.07
CA GLU A 28 -27.20 2.74 -46.81
C GLU A 28 -26.83 4.20 -47.05
N SER A 29 -27.68 5.11 -46.57
CA SER A 29 -27.44 6.54 -46.71
C SER A 29 -26.27 7.00 -45.84
N GLU A 30 -25.55 8.06 -46.23
CA GLU A 30 -24.45 8.63 -45.45
C GLU A 30 -24.85 8.98 -44.00
N ALA A 31 -26.14 9.26 -43.78
CA ALA A 31 -26.71 9.49 -42.46
C ALA A 31 -26.73 8.22 -41.57
N GLN A 32 -26.99 7.04 -42.14
CA GLN A 32 -26.97 5.77 -41.40
C GLN A 32 -25.55 5.36 -41.00
N ILE A 33 -24.57 5.57 -41.89
CA ILE A 33 -23.15 5.29 -41.59
C ILE A 33 -22.63 6.23 -40.50
N LYS A 34 -22.98 7.53 -40.55
CA LYS A 34 -22.63 8.49 -39.49
C LYS A 34 -23.34 8.20 -38.17
N ALA A 35 -24.58 7.71 -38.19
CA ALA A 35 -25.31 7.31 -36.99
C ALA A 35 -24.70 6.05 -36.34
N ALA A 36 -24.33 5.05 -37.14
CA ALA A 36 -23.67 3.84 -36.64
C ALA A 36 -22.31 4.14 -36.00
N GLY A 37 -21.51 5.02 -36.60
CA GLY A 37 -20.21 5.43 -36.05
C GLY A 37 -20.29 6.31 -34.79
N ARG A 38 -21.44 6.93 -34.49
CA ARG A 38 -21.63 7.77 -33.29
C ARG A 38 -22.34 7.04 -32.15
N ALA A 39 -23.00 5.93 -32.41
CA ALA A 39 -23.75 5.17 -31.40
C ALA A 39 -22.88 4.74 -30.21
N GLU A 40 -21.64 4.32 -30.44
CA GLU A 40 -20.72 3.91 -29.37
C GLU A 40 -20.21 5.10 -28.55
N ALA A 41 -19.94 6.23 -29.21
CA ALA A 41 -19.49 7.45 -28.55
C ALA A 41 -20.61 8.12 -27.72
N ASP A 42 -21.84 8.11 -28.23
CA ASP A 42 -23.03 8.63 -27.55
C ASP A 42 -23.43 7.73 -26.37
N ALA A 43 -23.27 6.40 -26.49
CA ALA A 43 -23.44 5.47 -25.37
C ALA A 43 -22.39 5.69 -24.26
N ALA A 44 -21.12 5.88 -24.64
CA ALA A 44 -20.05 6.14 -23.68
C ALA A 44 -20.23 7.49 -22.95
N MET A 45 -20.63 8.55 -23.66
CA MET A 45 -20.94 9.85 -23.04
C MET A 45 -22.21 9.81 -22.17
N GLY A 46 -23.22 9.04 -22.57
CA GLY A 46 -24.42 8.81 -21.76
C GLY A 46 -24.10 8.13 -20.43
N SER A 47 -23.31 7.05 -20.45
CA SER A 47 -22.87 6.35 -19.24
C SER A 47 -21.94 7.21 -18.35
N ALA A 48 -21.03 7.99 -18.94
CA ALA A 48 -20.15 8.88 -18.18
C ALA A 48 -20.93 10.00 -17.47
N ARG A 49 -21.92 10.60 -18.14
CA ARG A 49 -22.81 11.61 -17.53
C ARG A 49 -23.72 11.01 -16.47
N GLY A 50 -24.30 9.83 -16.71
CA GLY A 50 -25.13 9.12 -15.74
C GLY A 50 -24.37 8.78 -14.46
N ASN A 51 -23.13 8.31 -14.57
CA ASN A 51 -22.29 7.98 -13.43
C ASN A 51 -21.82 9.22 -12.66
N MET A 52 -21.48 10.32 -13.35
CA MET A 52 -21.14 11.56 -12.66
C MET A 52 -22.35 12.16 -11.93
N ILE A 53 -23.53 12.21 -12.55
CA ILE A 53 -24.73 12.74 -11.90
C ILE A 53 -25.14 11.86 -10.71
N THR A 54 -25.09 10.53 -10.87
CA THR A 54 -25.44 9.58 -9.79
C THR A 54 -24.45 9.64 -8.63
N ASN A 55 -23.15 9.77 -8.89
CA ASN A 55 -22.15 9.84 -7.81
C ASN A 55 -22.11 11.23 -7.14
N LEU A 56 -22.29 12.31 -7.90
CA LEU A 56 -22.23 13.67 -7.36
C LEU A 56 -23.52 14.05 -6.60
N PHE A 57 -24.70 13.65 -7.09
CA PHE A 57 -25.97 13.98 -6.46
C PHE A 57 -26.54 12.86 -5.58
N GLY A 58 -26.32 11.58 -5.93
CA GLY A 58 -26.76 10.45 -5.11
C GLY A 58 -26.01 10.37 -3.77
N GLY A 59 -24.71 10.68 -3.76
CA GLY A 59 -23.91 10.77 -2.53
C GLY A 59 -24.27 11.98 -1.66
N LEU A 60 -24.59 13.11 -2.27
CA LEU A 60 -24.94 14.35 -1.56
C LEU A 60 -26.34 14.28 -0.92
N ILE A 61 -27.32 13.74 -1.64
CA ILE A 61 -28.69 13.59 -1.13
C ILE A 61 -28.74 12.52 -0.02
N GLY A 62 -28.00 11.43 -0.16
CA GLY A 62 -27.86 10.41 0.90
C GLY A 62 -27.15 10.93 2.15
N GLY A 63 -26.09 11.73 1.97
CA GLY A 63 -25.35 12.32 3.10
C GLY A 63 -26.14 13.39 3.85
N ILE A 64 -26.89 14.24 3.15
CA ILE A 64 -27.75 15.26 3.77
C ILE A 64 -28.97 14.61 4.44
N ALA A 65 -29.57 13.58 3.85
CA ALA A 65 -30.67 12.85 4.48
C ALA A 65 -30.23 12.12 5.75
N GLN A 66 -29.01 11.58 5.80
CA GLN A 66 -28.45 10.99 7.03
C GLN A 66 -28.10 12.04 8.08
N LEU A 67 -27.51 13.17 7.67
CA LEU A 67 -27.20 14.28 8.59
C LEU A 67 -28.47 14.88 9.19
N ILE A 68 -29.51 15.09 8.37
CA ILE A 68 -30.82 15.57 8.81
C ILE A 68 -31.53 14.50 9.66
N SER A 69 -31.47 13.21 9.30
CA SER A 69 -32.07 12.14 10.13
C SER A 69 -31.39 12.03 11.49
N MET A 70 -30.06 12.21 11.57
CA MET A 70 -29.37 12.26 12.86
C MET A 70 -29.72 13.52 13.66
N LEU A 71 -29.90 14.66 12.98
CA LEU A 71 -30.30 15.91 13.62
C LEU A 71 -31.74 15.84 14.18
N PHE A 72 -32.68 15.27 13.43
CA PHE A 72 -34.08 15.17 13.85
C PHE A 72 -34.35 14.00 14.81
N ALA A 73 -33.62 12.87 14.69
CA ALA A 73 -33.65 11.82 15.69
C ALA A 73 -33.09 12.31 17.04
N GLY A 74 -32.07 13.18 17.03
CA GLY A 74 -31.52 13.79 18.24
C GLY A 74 -32.38 14.91 18.85
N ILE A 75 -33.21 15.61 18.06
CA ILE A 75 -34.02 16.75 18.54
C ILE A 75 -35.45 16.34 18.92
N PHE A 76 -36.06 15.35 18.25
CA PHE A 76 -37.48 15.01 18.46
C PHE A 76 -37.75 13.55 18.87
N GLY A 77 -36.72 12.69 18.97
CA GLY A 77 -36.85 11.30 19.39
C GLY A 77 -36.64 11.11 20.89
N GLY A 78 -37.69 11.32 21.69
CA GLY A 78 -37.92 10.74 23.02
C GLY A 78 -36.74 10.55 23.99
N GLY A 79 -36.56 11.48 24.93
CA GLY A 79 -36.24 11.11 26.32
C GLY A 79 -34.78 11.20 26.80
N GLY A 80 -33.90 11.97 26.15
CA GLY A 80 -32.56 12.26 26.67
C GLY A 80 -32.10 13.66 26.27
N GLY A 81 -32.24 14.63 27.16
CA GLY A 81 -32.02 16.05 26.87
C GLY A 81 -30.55 16.43 26.59
N LEU A 82 -30.35 17.73 26.34
CA LEU A 82 -29.09 18.48 26.11
C LEU A 82 -27.85 18.05 26.94
N VAL A 83 -28.05 17.32 28.03
CA VAL A 83 -27.03 16.69 28.87
C VAL A 83 -26.26 15.59 28.11
N ASP A 84 -26.87 14.88 27.15
CA ASP A 84 -26.20 13.83 26.36
C ASP A 84 -25.32 14.42 25.24
N LEU A 85 -25.64 15.64 24.77
CA LEU A 85 -24.76 16.39 23.86
C LEU A 85 -23.49 16.87 24.58
N ILE A 86 -23.63 17.24 25.86
CA ILE A 86 -22.49 17.58 26.74
C ILE A 86 -21.70 16.30 27.09
N GLY A 87 -22.38 15.18 27.34
CA GLY A 87 -21.77 13.86 27.52
C GLY A 87 -20.98 13.38 26.30
N GLY A 88 -21.50 13.62 25.09
CA GLY A 88 -20.79 13.38 23.83
C GLY A 88 -19.54 14.27 23.66
N PHE A 89 -19.62 15.55 24.02
CA PHE A 89 -18.46 16.46 23.99
C PHE A 89 -17.41 16.14 25.06
N LEU A 90 -17.81 15.68 26.24
CA LEU A 90 -16.91 15.19 27.30
C LEU A 90 -16.31 13.82 26.96
N GLY A 91 -17.06 12.94 26.28
CA GLY A 91 -16.55 11.67 25.74
C GLY A 91 -15.51 11.88 24.63
N VAL A 92 -15.70 12.90 23.78
CA VAL A 92 -14.70 13.32 22.79
C VAL A 92 -13.46 13.91 23.47
N LYS A 93 -13.58 14.68 24.56
CA LYS A 93 -12.42 15.14 25.35
C LYS A 93 -11.66 14.00 26.00
N ASN A 94 -12.34 12.96 26.49
CA ASN A 94 -11.67 11.77 27.03
C ASN A 94 -10.95 10.96 25.96
N LYS A 95 -11.46 10.92 24.72
CA LYS A 95 -10.72 10.34 23.58
C LYS A 95 -9.52 11.20 23.16
N VAL A 96 -9.60 12.52 23.25
CA VAL A 96 -8.46 13.41 22.95
C VAL A 96 -7.37 13.31 24.03
N ASN A 97 -7.71 13.09 25.30
CA ASN A 97 -6.74 12.78 26.34
C ASN A 97 -6.15 11.35 26.24
N GLN A 98 -6.82 10.44 25.52
CA GLN A 98 -6.25 9.12 25.16
C GLN A 98 -5.34 9.16 23.93
N VAL A 99 -5.22 10.31 23.25
CA VAL A 99 -4.22 10.56 22.19
C VAL A 99 -2.92 11.12 22.79
N ALA A 100 -2.87 11.41 24.09
CA ALA A 100 -1.70 12.00 24.73
C ALA A 100 -0.57 11.01 25.04
N ASP A 101 -0.81 9.69 25.04
CA ASP A 101 0.21 8.67 25.34
C ASP A 101 0.20 7.48 24.35
N VAL A 102 -0.26 7.70 23.12
CA VAL A 102 0.16 6.80 22.03
C VAL A 102 1.48 7.34 21.52
N GLU A 103 2.58 6.81 22.04
CA GLU A 103 3.90 6.99 21.43
C GLU A 103 3.79 6.43 20.00
N LEU A 104 3.47 7.29 19.03
CA LEU A 104 3.69 6.98 17.63
C LEU A 104 5.15 6.54 17.54
N PRO A 105 5.47 5.40 16.89
CA PRO A 105 6.86 5.02 16.65
C PRO A 105 7.55 6.21 15.97
N ARG A 106 8.34 6.97 16.73
CA ARG A 106 8.88 8.23 16.23
C ARG A 106 9.96 7.88 15.20
N ILE A 107 9.79 8.38 13.98
CA ILE A 107 10.67 8.15 12.84
C ILE A 107 11.68 9.32 12.76
N ASP A 108 12.15 9.81 13.90
CA ASP A 108 13.14 10.88 14.01
C ASP A 108 14.52 10.31 14.35
N ASN A 109 15.54 11.11 14.12
CA ASN A 109 16.89 10.77 14.54
C ASN A 109 17.03 11.11 16.02
N ARG A 110 17.40 10.15 16.86
CA ARG A 110 17.51 10.34 18.31
C ARG A 110 18.80 9.78 18.89
N ILE A 111 19.16 10.30 20.05
CA ILE A 111 20.31 9.86 20.85
C ILE A 111 19.79 9.48 22.22
N ASP A 112 19.94 8.21 22.58
CA ASP A 112 19.54 7.67 23.88
C ASP A 112 20.80 7.28 24.67
N GLU A 113 20.87 7.64 25.95
CA GLU A 113 21.86 7.08 26.87
C GLU A 113 21.28 5.84 27.53
N LEU A 114 21.92 4.69 27.31
CA LEU A 114 21.53 3.41 27.89
C LEU A 114 22.42 3.11 29.10
N ALA A 115 21.88 2.30 30.01
CA ALA A 115 22.62 1.81 31.16
C ALA A 115 23.97 1.16 30.74
N GLY A 116 25.00 1.36 31.55
CA GLY A 116 26.35 0.84 31.26
C GLY A 116 27.20 1.74 30.36
N GLY A 117 26.84 3.02 30.20
CA GLY A 117 27.64 3.99 29.44
C GLY A 117 27.59 3.77 27.93
N VAL A 118 26.46 3.28 27.41
CA VAL A 118 26.27 3.07 25.97
C VAL A 118 25.42 4.18 25.41
N THR A 119 25.90 4.86 24.37
CA THR A 119 25.11 5.87 23.65
C THR A 119 24.54 5.27 22.38
N GLN A 120 23.22 5.31 22.22
CA GLN A 120 22.52 4.78 21.06
C GLN A 120 22.00 5.89 20.16
N PHE A 121 22.41 5.89 18.89
CA PHE A 121 21.92 6.76 17.85
C PHE A 121 20.95 5.97 16.98
N THR A 122 19.70 6.41 16.89
CA THR A 122 18.68 5.77 16.05
C THR A 122 18.36 6.72 14.90
N TYR A 123 18.37 6.21 13.67
CA TYR A 123 18.08 6.97 12.45
C TYR A 123 16.86 6.39 11.74
N GLY A 124 15.75 7.11 11.77
CA GLY A 124 14.56 6.85 10.95
C GLY A 124 14.60 7.56 9.59
N THR A 125 15.55 8.49 9.39
CA THR A 125 15.78 9.21 8.13
C THR A 125 17.27 9.31 7.81
N PRO A 126 17.66 9.51 6.53
CA PRO A 126 19.07 9.69 6.17
C PRO A 126 19.74 10.82 6.97
N GLY A 127 21.02 10.67 7.27
CA GLY A 127 21.74 11.62 8.11
C GLY A 127 23.24 11.41 8.14
N THR A 128 23.89 11.91 9.18
CA THR A 128 25.33 11.72 9.38
C THR A 128 25.59 11.35 10.83
N PHE A 129 26.32 10.26 11.02
CA PHE A 129 26.83 9.85 12.32
C PHE A 129 28.19 10.51 12.54
N THR A 130 28.33 11.24 13.64
CA THR A 130 29.61 11.78 14.10
C THR A 130 30.09 10.96 15.28
N LYS A 131 31.26 10.32 15.13
CA LYS A 131 31.83 9.44 16.14
C LYS A 131 32.22 10.26 17.38
N PRO A 132 31.67 9.94 18.58
CA PRO A 132 32.08 10.58 19.81
C PRO A 132 33.56 10.32 20.14
N ALA A 133 34.24 11.31 20.74
CA ALA A 133 35.60 11.12 21.23
C ALA A 133 35.62 10.10 22.37
N GLY A 134 36.67 9.25 22.42
CA GLY A 134 36.80 8.22 23.45
C GLY A 134 35.99 6.95 23.22
N ALA A 135 35.25 6.84 22.10
CA ALA A 135 34.59 5.60 21.71
C ALA A 135 35.62 4.46 21.58
N THR A 136 35.29 3.28 22.10
CA THR A 136 36.14 2.08 21.99
C THR A 136 35.56 1.06 21.02
N ARG A 137 34.24 0.95 20.95
CA ARG A 137 33.51 0.05 20.04
C ARG A 137 32.25 0.69 19.50
N ILE A 138 31.85 0.27 18.31
CA ILE A 138 30.66 0.77 17.62
C ILE A 138 29.90 -0.43 17.05
N ALA A 139 28.72 -0.71 17.59
CA ALA A 139 27.82 -1.74 17.08
C ALA A 139 26.75 -1.10 16.19
N VAL A 140 26.58 -1.62 14.98
CA VAL A 140 25.63 -1.10 13.99
C VAL A 140 24.61 -2.17 13.64
N SER A 141 23.33 -1.82 13.74
CA SER A 141 22.20 -2.62 13.25
C SER A 141 21.52 -1.89 12.11
N LEU A 142 21.35 -2.56 10.97
CA LEU A 142 20.64 -2.05 9.81
C LEU A 142 19.37 -2.89 9.58
N VAL A 143 18.29 -2.19 9.27
CA VAL A 143 17.04 -2.75 8.73
C VAL A 143 16.75 -2.02 7.43
N GLY A 144 16.63 -2.74 6.32
CA GLY A 144 16.24 -2.17 5.02
C GLY A 144 14.76 -1.78 4.97
N GLY A 145 14.38 -0.97 3.99
CA GLY A 145 12.97 -0.71 3.69
C GLY A 145 12.31 -1.97 3.11
N ALA A 146 11.06 -2.22 3.44
CA ALA A 146 10.30 -3.38 2.97
C ALA A 146 9.61 -3.12 1.63
N ALA A 147 9.12 -4.18 0.99
CA ALA A 147 8.31 -4.03 -0.23
C ALA A 147 6.83 -3.77 0.06
N GLY A 148 6.17 -3.11 -0.88
CA GLY A 148 4.72 -2.96 -0.92
C GLY A 148 4.02 -4.25 -1.33
N GLY A 149 2.72 -4.33 -1.06
CA GLY A 149 1.86 -5.45 -1.45
C GLY A 149 1.40 -5.34 -2.90
N ALA A 150 1.13 -6.48 -3.51
CA ALA A 150 0.60 -6.56 -4.87
C ALA A 150 -0.92 -6.36 -4.93
N ARG A 151 -1.40 -6.09 -6.15
CA ARG A 151 -2.81 -6.02 -6.52
C ARG A 151 -3.00 -6.92 -7.73
N TRP A 152 -3.19 -8.22 -7.52
CA TRP A 152 -3.12 -9.24 -8.58
C TRP A 152 -4.34 -10.17 -8.60
N ARG A 153 -4.87 -10.50 -9.79
CA ARG A 153 -6.09 -11.31 -9.93
C ARG A 153 -5.82 -12.82 -10.01
N ASN A 154 -4.92 -13.22 -10.90
CA ASN A 154 -4.95 -14.56 -11.49
C ASN A 154 -3.89 -15.54 -10.94
N ASN A 155 -3.24 -15.21 -9.82
CA ASN A 155 -2.32 -16.11 -9.13
C ASN A 155 -2.06 -15.59 -7.71
N PRO A 156 -1.60 -16.44 -6.77
CA PRO A 156 -1.23 -16.01 -5.43
C PRO A 156 0.03 -15.16 -5.48
N VAL A 157 -0.12 -13.87 -5.79
CA VAL A 157 0.95 -12.92 -5.52
C VAL A 157 0.89 -12.61 -4.03
N GLY A 158 1.99 -12.91 -3.35
CA GLY A 158 2.13 -12.67 -1.92
C GLY A 158 2.16 -11.19 -1.59
N GLY A 159 2.12 -10.88 -0.30
CA GLY A 159 2.53 -9.56 0.16
C GLY A 159 4.00 -9.29 -0.15
N GLY A 160 4.41 -8.03 -0.01
CA GLY A 160 5.81 -7.64 -0.10
C GLY A 160 6.65 -8.29 0.98
N SER A 161 7.89 -8.63 0.67
CA SER A 161 8.83 -9.11 1.67
C SER A 161 9.20 -7.98 2.65
N GLY A 162 9.52 -8.33 3.90
CA GLY A 162 10.19 -7.43 4.82
C GLY A 162 11.54 -6.95 4.29
N GLY A 163 12.07 -5.90 4.91
CA GLY A 163 13.41 -5.41 4.72
C GLY A 163 14.45 -6.35 5.34
N TRP A 164 15.65 -6.35 4.78
CA TRP A 164 16.72 -7.20 5.26
C TRP A 164 17.37 -6.61 6.51
N THR A 165 17.88 -7.49 7.38
CA THR A 165 18.50 -7.11 8.64
C THR A 165 19.97 -7.54 8.67
N ARG A 166 20.83 -6.66 9.18
CA ARG A 166 22.25 -6.97 9.38
C ARG A 166 22.78 -6.29 10.63
N TRP A 167 23.64 -6.97 11.35
CA TRP A 167 24.34 -6.42 12.51
C TRP A 167 25.84 -6.69 12.41
N TYR A 168 26.64 -5.71 12.83
CA TYR A 168 28.09 -5.84 12.93
C TYR A 168 28.66 -4.94 14.03
N GLU A 169 29.75 -5.36 14.66
CA GLU A 169 30.49 -4.59 15.65
C GLU A 169 31.87 -4.24 15.09
N PHE A 170 32.19 -2.94 15.10
CA PHE A 170 33.47 -2.38 14.69
C PHE A 170 34.29 -1.96 15.90
N LEU A 171 35.61 -2.03 15.78
CA LEU A 171 36.49 -1.24 16.63
C LEU A 171 36.35 0.24 16.27
N ALA A 172 36.46 1.12 17.27
CA ALA A 172 36.22 2.55 17.02
C ALA A 172 37.25 3.18 16.07
N ASP A 173 38.46 2.65 15.94
CA ASP A 173 39.50 3.12 15.03
C ASP A 173 39.23 2.74 13.56
N GLU A 174 38.45 1.68 13.32
CA GLU A 174 38.00 1.26 11.98
C GLU A 174 36.91 2.18 11.40
N VAL A 175 36.22 2.94 12.27
CA VAL A 175 35.11 3.80 11.88
C VAL A 175 35.61 5.24 11.67
N PRO A 176 35.38 5.86 10.50
CA PRO A 176 35.71 7.27 10.27
C PRO A 176 35.04 8.20 11.30
N GLY A 177 35.62 9.39 11.52
CA GLY A 177 35.04 10.38 12.44
C GLY A 177 33.63 10.84 12.05
N SER A 178 33.28 10.73 10.77
CA SER A 178 31.96 11.05 10.24
C SER A 178 31.56 10.00 9.19
N VAL A 179 30.35 9.46 9.30
CA VAL A 179 29.82 8.43 8.41
C VAL A 179 28.41 8.82 7.94
N ALA A 180 28.18 8.79 6.62
CA ALA A 180 26.86 9.04 6.06
C ALA A 180 25.90 7.88 6.39
N ILE A 181 24.70 8.19 6.84
CA ILE A 181 23.66 7.21 7.18
C ILE A 181 22.60 7.20 6.08
N GLY A 182 22.38 6.03 5.47
CA GLY A 182 21.28 5.79 4.55
C GLY A 182 20.18 4.99 5.24
N VAL A 183 18.94 5.48 5.16
CA VAL A 183 17.75 4.75 5.62
C VAL A 183 16.92 4.36 4.41
N GLY A 184 16.66 3.06 4.26
CA GLY A 184 15.88 2.52 3.16
C GLY A 184 14.43 2.97 3.21
N SER A 185 13.86 3.38 2.08
CA SER A 185 12.44 3.68 1.95
C SER A 185 11.62 2.40 1.77
N GLY A 186 10.42 2.38 2.32
CA GLY A 186 9.44 1.34 2.03
C GLY A 186 8.91 1.47 0.59
N GLY A 187 8.56 0.34 -0.02
CA GLY A 187 7.92 0.29 -1.33
C GLY A 187 6.43 0.59 -1.25
N GLY A 188 5.90 1.36 -2.21
CA GLY A 188 4.47 1.65 -2.30
C GLY A 188 3.64 0.42 -2.68
N GLY A 189 2.43 0.29 -2.14
CA GLY A 189 1.49 -0.75 -2.55
C GLY A 189 0.97 -0.54 -3.96
N ALA A 190 0.63 -1.64 -4.63
CA ALA A 190 0.05 -1.61 -5.97
C ALA A 190 -1.36 -0.98 -5.96
N THR A 191 -1.60 -0.04 -6.88
CA THR A 191 -2.87 0.68 -7.02
C THR A 191 -3.61 0.36 -8.32
N SER A 192 -3.02 -0.46 -9.19
CA SER A 192 -3.62 -0.92 -10.45
C SER A 192 -3.74 -2.43 -10.48
N ASP A 193 -4.76 -2.96 -11.14
CA ASP A 193 -4.96 -4.41 -11.25
C ASP A 193 -3.80 -5.07 -12.01
N ASP A 194 -3.43 -6.28 -11.57
CA ASP A 194 -2.31 -7.08 -12.09
C ASP A 194 -0.96 -6.37 -12.05
N THR A 195 -0.72 -5.60 -10.98
CA THR A 195 0.57 -4.97 -10.72
C THR A 195 1.17 -5.40 -9.39
N LEU A 196 2.50 -5.47 -9.36
CA LEU A 196 3.26 -5.72 -8.15
C LEU A 196 3.41 -4.42 -7.35
N GLY A 197 3.60 -4.55 -6.03
CA GLY A 197 4.03 -3.44 -5.20
C GLY A 197 5.45 -3.00 -5.56
N GLY A 198 5.80 -1.78 -5.17
CA GLY A 198 7.16 -1.28 -5.26
C GLY A 198 8.11 -2.06 -4.35
N ASN A 199 9.36 -2.19 -4.77
CA ASN A 199 10.42 -2.71 -3.93
C ASN A 199 10.81 -1.68 -2.85
N GLY A 200 11.26 -2.16 -1.70
CA GLY A 200 11.95 -1.32 -0.73
C GLY A 200 13.40 -1.06 -1.15
N THR A 201 14.04 -0.05 -0.55
CA THR A 201 15.46 0.24 -0.74
C THR A 201 16.29 -0.18 0.47
N GLY A 202 17.60 -0.29 0.28
CA GLY A 202 18.53 -0.70 1.34
C GLY A 202 18.85 0.42 2.34
N SER A 203 19.35 0.02 3.51
CA SER A 203 19.92 0.94 4.52
C SER A 203 21.44 0.78 4.57
N SER A 204 22.15 1.81 5.03
CA SER A 204 23.61 1.81 5.06
C SER A 204 24.22 2.62 6.20
N PHE A 205 25.39 2.18 6.65
CA PHE A 205 26.33 2.91 7.49
C PHE A 205 27.58 3.18 6.66
N GLY A 206 27.55 4.28 5.89
CA GLY A 206 28.54 4.59 4.87
C GLY A 206 28.72 3.45 3.87
N SER A 207 29.97 3.18 3.51
CA SER A 207 30.37 1.99 2.75
C SER A 207 30.76 0.80 3.65
N LEU A 208 30.70 0.95 4.98
CA LEU A 208 31.19 -0.05 5.93
C LEU A 208 30.19 -1.18 6.13
N LEU A 209 28.90 -0.86 6.10
CA LEU A 209 27.84 -1.84 6.26
C LEU A 209 26.64 -1.42 5.40
N THR A 210 26.09 -2.37 4.65
CA THR A 210 24.90 -2.15 3.82
C THR A 210 23.97 -3.35 3.94
N VAL A 211 22.68 -3.10 3.79
CA VAL A 211 21.65 -4.14 3.78
C VAL A 211 20.64 -3.86 2.68
N GLY A 212 20.08 -4.91 2.07
CA GLY A 212 19.12 -4.79 0.96
C GLY A 212 17.72 -4.33 1.40
N GLY A 213 16.92 -3.87 0.44
CA GLY A 213 15.48 -3.66 0.62
C GLY A 213 14.65 -4.91 0.27
N GLY A 214 13.42 -4.95 0.78
CA GLY A 214 12.45 -5.99 0.46
C GLY A 214 12.01 -5.97 -1.01
N LYS A 215 11.51 -7.10 -1.49
CA LYS A 215 11.03 -7.29 -2.87
C LYS A 215 9.56 -7.72 -2.91
N CYS A 216 8.85 -7.24 -3.92
CA CYS A 216 7.55 -7.79 -4.32
C CYS A 216 7.76 -8.51 -5.65
N THR A 217 7.48 -9.81 -5.70
CA THR A 217 7.65 -10.63 -6.90
C THR A 217 6.38 -11.42 -7.19
N THR A 218 6.21 -11.87 -8.44
CA THR A 218 5.09 -12.72 -8.84
C THR A 218 5.14 -14.13 -8.22
N ALA A 219 6.30 -14.56 -7.71
CA ALA A 219 6.52 -15.87 -7.12
C ALA A 219 6.39 -15.82 -5.58
N GLY A 220 5.16 -15.62 -5.09
CA GLY A 220 4.84 -15.64 -3.65
C GLY A 220 5.59 -14.61 -2.79
N PRO A 221 5.34 -14.54 -1.47
CA PRO A 221 6.19 -13.78 -0.58
C PRO A 221 7.52 -14.52 -0.52
N VAL A 222 8.50 -14.08 -1.30
CA VAL A 222 9.86 -14.61 -1.17
C VAL A 222 10.36 -14.17 0.20
N CYS A 223 10.28 -15.08 1.16
CA CYS A 223 11.05 -15.01 2.39
C CYS A 223 12.51 -14.93 1.96
N GLY A 224 13.09 -13.74 2.08
CA GLY A 224 14.43 -13.38 1.60
C GLY A 224 15.39 -14.55 1.42
N TYR A 225 15.77 -14.82 0.16
CA TYR A 225 16.91 -15.69 -0.15
C TYR A 225 18.22 -14.94 0.07
N GLY A 226 18.93 -15.27 1.15
CA GLY A 226 20.18 -14.62 1.56
C GLY A 226 20.67 -15.19 2.90
N THR A 227 21.98 -15.30 3.08
CA THR A 227 22.65 -15.96 4.21
C THR A 227 22.71 -15.11 5.49
N GLU A 228 21.89 -14.06 5.62
CA GLU A 228 22.01 -13.05 6.68
C GLU A 228 20.73 -13.02 7.56
N LEU A 229 20.94 -13.01 8.88
CA LEU A 229 20.01 -13.48 9.92
C LEU A 229 18.67 -12.72 10.06
N TYR A 230 17.60 -13.53 10.15
CA TYR A 230 16.48 -13.52 11.11
C TYR A 230 15.30 -12.54 10.91
N TYR A 231 14.16 -13.12 10.53
CA TYR A 231 12.81 -12.56 10.49
C TYR A 231 12.53 -11.51 9.42
N ASN A 232 11.89 -11.98 8.36
CA ASN A 232 11.20 -11.16 7.38
C ASN A 232 9.72 -11.13 7.82
N GLY A 233 9.27 -10.00 8.37
CA GLY A 233 7.86 -9.73 8.61
C GLY A 233 7.11 -9.59 7.28
N SER A 234 6.96 -10.70 6.53
CA SER A 234 6.42 -10.70 5.18
C SER A 234 4.96 -10.30 5.16
N GLY A 235 4.53 -9.62 4.12
CA GLY A 235 3.12 -9.35 3.94
C GLY A 235 2.32 -10.61 3.65
N GLY A 236 1.09 -10.66 4.16
CA GLY A 236 0.13 -11.70 3.87
C GLY A 236 -0.35 -11.66 2.41
N ARG A 237 -0.70 -12.83 1.87
CA ARG A 237 -1.31 -12.98 0.56
C ARG A 237 -2.76 -12.51 0.59
N GLY A 238 -3.20 -11.79 -0.44
CA GLY A 238 -4.60 -11.44 -0.65
C GLY A 238 -5.45 -12.65 -1.04
N GLY A 239 -6.72 -12.65 -0.62
CA GLY A 239 -7.65 -13.74 -0.90
C GLY A 239 -8.05 -13.74 -2.37
N ASN A 240 -8.22 -14.92 -2.94
CA ASN A 240 -8.69 -15.09 -4.32
C ASN A 240 -9.56 -16.36 -4.45
N ASN A 241 -9.91 -16.73 -5.68
CA ASN A 241 -10.70 -17.94 -5.95
C ASN A 241 -9.99 -19.24 -5.55
N ASP A 242 -8.66 -19.20 -5.44
CA ASP A 242 -7.82 -20.37 -5.14
C ASP A 242 -7.47 -20.48 -3.64
N GLY A 243 -7.88 -19.52 -2.81
CA GLY A 243 -7.62 -19.59 -1.38
C GLY A 243 -7.91 -18.30 -0.60
N PRO A 244 -8.07 -18.42 0.73
CA PRO A 244 -8.31 -17.29 1.60
C PRO A 244 -7.09 -16.36 1.65
N ALA A 245 -7.34 -15.12 2.09
CA ALA A 245 -6.27 -14.22 2.48
C ALA A 245 -5.52 -14.77 3.70
N THR A 246 -4.26 -14.39 3.86
CA THR A 246 -3.42 -14.83 4.99
C THR A 246 -3.04 -13.67 5.89
N ASN A 247 -2.74 -14.00 7.15
CA ASN A 247 -2.06 -13.08 8.06
C ASN A 247 -0.69 -12.69 7.52
N GLY A 248 -0.17 -11.57 8.01
CA GLY A 248 1.23 -11.22 7.82
C GLY A 248 2.17 -12.15 8.58
N GLY A 249 3.43 -12.20 8.15
CA GLY A 249 4.51 -12.86 8.86
C GLY A 249 4.83 -12.15 10.16
N ASN A 250 5.16 -12.93 11.19
CA ASN A 250 5.53 -12.40 12.49
C ASN A 250 6.85 -11.63 12.40
N GLY A 251 6.93 -10.53 13.16
CA GLY A 251 8.20 -9.92 13.51
C GLY A 251 8.82 -10.68 14.70
N PRO A 252 10.06 -10.36 15.07
CA PRO A 252 10.72 -10.92 16.25
C PRO A 252 9.97 -10.63 17.57
N PHE A 253 9.17 -9.57 17.63
CA PHE A 253 8.52 -9.10 18.86
C PHE A 253 7.00 -9.04 18.79
N SER A 254 6.41 -9.29 17.62
CA SER A 254 4.98 -9.09 17.40
C SER A 254 4.44 -10.07 16.36
N SER A 255 3.17 -10.44 16.52
CA SER A 255 2.46 -11.18 15.47
C SER A 255 2.25 -10.30 14.24
N GLY A 256 2.15 -10.93 13.06
CA GLY A 256 1.72 -10.23 11.85
C GLY A 256 0.31 -9.65 11.96
N GLY A 257 -0.01 -8.74 11.04
CA GLY A 257 -1.35 -8.23 10.85
C GLY A 257 -2.35 -9.36 10.60
N VAL A 258 -3.58 -9.17 11.09
CA VAL A 258 -4.64 -10.18 11.03
C VAL A 258 -5.50 -9.97 9.78
N VAL A 259 -5.83 -11.06 9.09
CA VAL A 259 -6.73 -11.04 7.94
C VAL A 259 -8.11 -10.47 8.30
N GLY A 260 -8.69 -9.68 7.40
CA GLY A 260 -10.02 -9.12 7.60
C GLY A 260 -11.12 -10.19 7.60
N ALA A 261 -12.00 -10.15 8.60
CA ALA A 261 -13.15 -11.05 8.67
C ALA A 261 -14.22 -10.68 7.62
N GLY A 262 -14.44 -11.57 6.64
CA GLY A 262 -15.55 -11.48 5.69
C GLY A 262 -15.19 -11.04 4.26
N ASN A 263 -16.21 -11.01 3.41
CA ASN A 263 -16.05 -10.79 1.96
C ASN A 263 -15.66 -9.34 1.63
N GLY A 264 -14.46 -9.15 1.07
CA GLY A 264 -13.89 -7.85 0.72
C GLY A 264 -13.32 -7.09 1.92
N ALA A 265 -13.15 -7.73 3.08
CA ALA A 265 -12.60 -7.10 4.27
C ALA A 265 -11.12 -6.74 4.10
N GLN A 266 -10.71 -5.59 4.64
CA GLN A 266 -9.32 -5.14 4.60
C GLN A 266 -8.45 -5.98 5.54
N GLY A 267 -7.21 -6.25 5.14
CA GLY A 267 -6.20 -6.85 6.00
C GLY A 267 -5.69 -5.84 7.03
N GLY A 268 -5.42 -6.32 8.26
CA GLY A 268 -4.84 -5.50 9.31
C GLY A 268 -3.37 -5.18 9.05
N ASP A 269 -2.93 -4.02 9.54
CA ASP A 269 -1.54 -3.58 9.45
C ASP A 269 -0.63 -4.44 10.33
N GLY A 270 0.66 -4.48 9.96
CA GLY A 270 1.71 -5.02 10.79
C GLY A 270 1.96 -4.16 12.03
N ILE A 271 2.60 -4.75 13.02
CA ILE A 271 2.82 -4.17 14.34
C ILE A 271 4.30 -3.80 14.47
N SER A 272 4.56 -2.54 14.80
CA SER A 272 5.88 -2.06 15.14
C SER A 272 6.37 -2.64 16.47
N PRO A 273 7.68 -2.92 16.63
CA PRO A 273 8.23 -3.23 17.93
C PRO A 273 7.98 -2.08 18.91
N ASP A 274 7.81 -2.42 20.19
CA ASP A 274 7.72 -1.43 21.26
C ASP A 274 9.00 -0.60 21.36
N ALA A 275 8.89 0.58 21.96
CA ALA A 275 10.01 1.48 22.16
C ALA A 275 11.19 0.79 22.85
N GLY A 276 12.38 0.90 22.25
CA GLY A 276 13.63 0.33 22.78
C GLY A 276 13.98 -1.06 22.24
N LEU A 277 13.05 -1.77 21.60
CA LEU A 277 13.34 -3.00 20.89
C LEU A 277 13.91 -2.70 19.50
N ILE A 278 15.01 -3.37 19.14
CA ILE A 278 15.63 -3.24 17.81
C ILE A 278 15.32 -4.50 17.01
N GLY A 279 14.56 -4.33 15.95
CA GLY A 279 14.29 -5.37 14.97
C GLY A 279 13.23 -4.90 13.98
N PRO A 280 12.97 -5.68 12.92
CA PRO A 280 11.91 -5.36 11.99
C PRO A 280 10.54 -5.47 12.68
N GLY A 281 9.58 -4.67 12.22
CA GLY A 281 8.16 -4.86 12.52
C GLY A 281 7.59 -6.06 11.79
N SER A 282 6.38 -6.46 12.20
CA SER A 282 5.69 -7.57 11.56
C SER A 282 5.06 -7.17 10.23
N GLY A 283 4.68 -8.15 9.41
CA GLY A 283 4.07 -7.89 8.11
C GLY A 283 2.58 -7.56 8.21
N GLY A 284 2.06 -6.80 7.25
CA GLY A 284 0.62 -6.55 7.11
C GLY A 284 -0.12 -7.75 6.52
N ALA A 285 -1.37 -7.96 6.91
CA ALA A 285 -2.22 -9.04 6.39
C ALA A 285 -2.70 -8.78 4.96
N GLY A 286 -3.01 -9.85 4.23
CA GLY A 286 -3.69 -9.72 2.95
C GLY A 286 -5.15 -9.30 3.08
N GLY A 287 -5.68 -8.64 2.06
CA GLY A 287 -7.09 -8.29 1.97
C GLY A 287 -7.94 -9.48 1.53
N SER A 288 -9.14 -9.63 2.09
CA SER A 288 -10.05 -10.73 1.78
C SER A 288 -10.72 -10.58 0.41
N ALA A 289 -10.98 -11.70 -0.27
CA ALA A 289 -11.68 -11.69 -1.55
C ALA A 289 -13.14 -11.22 -1.39
N LYS A 290 -13.68 -10.54 -2.42
CA LYS A 290 -15.10 -10.20 -2.48
C LYS A 290 -15.87 -11.26 -3.27
N GLY A 291 -16.63 -12.08 -2.56
CA GLY A 291 -17.65 -12.94 -3.17
C GLY A 291 -18.76 -12.09 -3.80
N GLY A 292 -18.88 -12.13 -5.12
CA GLY A 292 -19.87 -11.42 -5.94
C GLY A 292 -19.34 -10.14 -6.59
N THR A 293 -20.21 -9.13 -6.64
CA THR A 293 -19.88 -7.80 -7.17
C THR A 293 -19.28 -6.92 -6.07
N GLY A 294 -18.28 -6.13 -6.42
CA GLY A 294 -17.59 -5.18 -5.55
C GLY A 294 -16.09 -5.42 -5.53
N ASN A 295 -15.38 -4.54 -4.84
CA ASN A 295 -13.92 -4.59 -4.77
C ASN A 295 -13.47 -5.54 -3.67
N GLY A 296 -12.36 -6.22 -3.90
CA GLY A 296 -11.68 -6.97 -2.86
C GLY A 296 -11.07 -6.06 -1.79
N GLY A 297 -10.74 -6.64 -0.64
CA GLY A 297 -10.18 -5.92 0.49
C GLY A 297 -8.78 -5.38 0.20
N ARG A 298 -8.42 -4.24 0.78
CA ARG A 298 -7.04 -3.75 0.73
C ARG A 298 -6.13 -4.61 1.60
N GLY A 299 -4.87 -4.77 1.22
CA GLY A 299 -3.85 -5.35 2.09
C GLY A 299 -3.38 -4.35 3.15
N GLY A 300 -2.96 -4.84 4.30
CA GLY A 300 -2.43 -4.05 5.39
C GLY A 300 -1.01 -3.56 5.12
N HIS A 301 -0.67 -2.41 5.70
CA HIS A 301 0.68 -1.86 5.71
C HIS A 301 1.61 -2.73 6.56
N GLY A 302 2.91 -2.68 6.27
CA GLY A 302 3.91 -3.33 7.13
C GLY A 302 4.19 -2.53 8.39
N GLY A 303 4.55 -3.21 9.49
CA GLY A 303 4.97 -2.58 10.74
C GLY A 303 6.37 -1.98 10.62
N TYR A 304 6.56 -0.77 11.15
CA TYR A 304 7.88 -0.13 11.18
C TYR A 304 8.80 -0.78 12.22
N PRO A 305 10.11 -0.95 11.95
CA PRO A 305 10.79 -0.76 10.66
C PRO A 305 10.74 -2.01 9.79
N GLY A 306 10.79 -1.88 8.47
CA GLY A 306 11.07 -3.01 7.58
C GLY A 306 10.02 -4.14 7.54
N GLY A 307 8.81 -3.96 8.09
CA GLY A 307 7.69 -4.89 7.87
C GLY A 307 7.17 -4.80 6.43
N GLY A 308 6.93 -5.96 5.82
CA GLY A 308 6.36 -6.11 4.47
C GLY A 308 4.85 -5.91 4.45
N ALA A 309 4.33 -5.39 3.34
CA ALA A 309 2.90 -5.09 3.22
C ALA A 309 2.09 -6.24 2.62
N GLY A 310 0.86 -6.43 3.09
CA GLY A 310 -0.05 -7.44 2.56
C GLY A 310 -0.57 -7.08 1.17
N ALA A 311 -0.88 -8.12 0.37
CA ALA A 311 -1.49 -7.96 -0.94
C ALA A 311 -3.01 -7.73 -0.84
N GLY A 312 -3.59 -7.05 -1.83
CA GLY A 312 -5.03 -6.86 -1.90
C GLY A 312 -5.79 -8.11 -2.32
N GLY A 313 -7.04 -8.23 -1.88
CA GLY A 313 -7.95 -9.32 -2.22
C GLY A 313 -8.60 -9.15 -3.59
N ASN A 314 -8.94 -10.26 -4.23
CA ASN A 314 -9.61 -10.31 -5.52
C ASN A 314 -11.14 -10.14 -5.41
N TYR A 315 -11.84 -10.11 -6.53
CA TYR A 315 -13.30 -10.15 -6.67
C TYR A 315 -13.71 -11.33 -7.58
N THR A 316 -14.93 -11.86 -7.44
CA THR A 316 -15.34 -13.06 -8.20
C THR A 316 -16.17 -12.77 -9.45
N THR A 317 -16.89 -11.65 -9.52
CA THR A 317 -17.84 -11.39 -10.62
C THR A 317 -17.57 -10.08 -11.34
N LEU A 318 -17.70 -8.94 -10.66
CA LEU A 318 -17.47 -7.61 -11.22
C LEU A 318 -16.92 -6.71 -10.13
N GLY A 319 -15.80 -6.04 -10.39
CA GLY A 319 -15.16 -5.18 -9.40
C GLY A 319 -13.70 -4.96 -9.75
N THR A 320 -12.93 -4.53 -8.76
CA THR A 320 -11.47 -4.42 -8.87
C THR A 320 -10.78 -5.12 -7.71
N VAL A 321 -9.52 -5.51 -7.90
CA VAL A 321 -8.70 -6.02 -6.79
C VAL A 321 -8.51 -4.89 -5.77
N GLY A 322 -8.43 -5.24 -4.49
CA GLY A 322 -8.06 -4.27 -3.47
C GLY A 322 -6.62 -3.79 -3.66
N ASN A 323 -6.30 -2.58 -3.22
CA ASN A 323 -4.92 -2.10 -3.24
C ASN A 323 -4.03 -2.94 -2.33
N GLY A 324 -2.77 -3.10 -2.70
CA GLY A 324 -1.76 -3.60 -1.78
C GLY A 324 -1.41 -2.57 -0.71
N GLY A 325 -0.90 -3.04 0.43
CA GLY A 325 -0.37 -2.17 1.47
C GLY A 325 0.98 -1.55 1.08
N ASN A 326 1.41 -0.53 1.81
CA ASN A 326 2.78 0.02 1.71
C ASN A 326 3.73 -0.74 2.64
N GLY A 327 4.93 -1.03 2.16
CA GLY A 327 6.01 -1.55 2.99
C GLY A 327 6.53 -0.48 3.94
N ALA A 328 7.00 -0.88 5.12
CA ALA A 328 7.58 0.06 6.08
C ALA A 328 8.98 0.52 5.67
N PRO A 329 9.39 1.75 6.01
CA PRO A 329 10.77 2.18 5.86
C PRO A 329 11.71 1.41 6.80
N GLY A 330 13.00 1.46 6.48
CA GLY A 330 14.07 0.84 7.25
C GLY A 330 14.45 1.64 8.50
N LEU A 331 15.51 1.18 9.16
CA LEU A 331 16.07 1.80 10.36
C LEU A 331 17.58 1.57 10.39
N VAL A 332 18.33 2.54 10.91
CA VAL A 332 19.74 2.35 11.29
C VAL A 332 19.91 2.66 12.77
N VAL A 333 20.54 1.76 13.52
CA VAL A 333 20.88 1.99 14.93
C VAL A 333 22.38 1.83 15.12
N VAL A 334 23.01 2.80 15.75
CA VAL A 334 24.44 2.81 16.07
C VAL A 334 24.58 2.90 17.59
N ARG A 335 25.21 1.92 18.21
CA ARG A 335 25.53 1.92 19.64
C ARG A 335 27.02 2.15 19.82
N VAL A 336 27.36 3.14 20.63
CA VAL A 336 28.72 3.54 20.93
C VAL A 336 29.03 3.18 22.37
N TYR A 337 30.15 2.49 22.57
CA TYR A 337 30.63 2.05 23.87
C TYR A 337 31.86 2.85 24.26
N PHE A 338 31.93 3.21 25.54
CA PHE A 338 33.07 3.87 26.17
C PHE A 338 33.63 2.94 27.25
N ASN A 339 34.96 2.94 27.43
CA ASN A 339 35.62 2.20 28.50
C ASN A 339 35.83 3.07 29.74
#